data_AF-A0A2V9PH00-F1
#
_entry.id   AF-A0A2V9PH00-F1
#
_cell.length_a   1.000
_cell.length_b   1.000
_cell.length_c   1.000
_cell.angle_alpha   90.00
_cell.angle_beta   90.00
_cell.angle_gamma   90.00
#
_symmetry.space_group_name_H-M   'P 1'
#
loop_
_entity.id
_entity.type
_entity.pdbx_description
1 polymer ?
#
loop_
_entity_poly.entity_id
_entity_poly.type
_entity_poly.pdbx_seq_one_letter_code
_entity_poly.pdbx_strand_id
1 'polypeptide(L)'
;MSKKVIVIGLDGLEPTIVESMLQRGELPNLARIRQMGSYSRLKTTYPAQTPVAWSSFATGMNPGGHGIFDFISRDPATYLPDAALSHFDRPKNLFAAPQVVNQRKGKPFWQTLSQSGVPSVVLRCPCTFPPDELNGRMISGVGVPDLRGSQNKGTFYTQDKNAQAGESEQVVTLGAGNNLSTHV
;
A
#
# COMPACT_ATOMS: atom_id res chain seq x y z
N MET A 1 -30.31 11.54 6.77
CA MET A 1 -29.00 11.27 6.12
C MET A 1 -28.57 9.85 6.44
N SER A 2 -28.04 9.10 5.47
CA SER A 2 -27.43 7.81 5.75
C SER A 2 -26.13 8.00 6.57
N LYS A 3 -25.86 7.09 7.50
CA LYS A 3 -24.58 7.08 8.23
C LYS A 3 -23.46 6.71 7.25
N LYS A 4 -22.36 7.47 7.27
CA LYS A 4 -21.15 7.17 6.49
C LYS A 4 -20.14 6.42 7.38
N VAL A 5 -19.37 5.52 6.78
CA VAL A 5 -18.24 4.84 7.43
C VAL A 5 -16.96 5.38 6.80
N ILE A 6 -15.98 5.71 7.65
CA ILE A 6 -14.64 6.11 7.23
C ILE A 6 -13.67 5.11 7.84
N VAL A 7 -12.81 4.55 7.01
CA VAL A 7 -11.72 3.68 7.45
C VAL A 7 -10.40 4.41 7.16
N ILE A 8 -9.60 4.59 8.20
CA ILE A 8 -8.25 5.16 8.10
C ILE A 8 -7.29 4.04 8.47
N GLY A 9 -6.50 3.58 7.51
CA GLY A 9 -5.45 2.62 7.79
C GLY A 9 -4.09 3.31 7.88
N LEU A 10 -3.33 2.95 8.91
CA LEU A 10 -2.02 3.49 9.24
C LEU A 10 -1.02 2.33 9.11
N ASP A 11 -0.18 2.38 8.08
CA ASP A 11 0.78 1.31 7.82
C ASP A 11 1.91 1.31 8.86
N GLY A 12 2.32 0.13 9.34
CA GLY A 12 3.35 -0.02 10.36
C GLY A 12 3.00 0.59 11.73
N LEU A 13 1.72 0.83 12.04
CA LEU A 13 1.32 1.43 13.32
C LEU A 13 1.49 0.43 14.48
N GLU A 14 2.63 0.49 15.15
CA GLU A 14 2.96 -0.35 16.30
C GLU A 14 2.18 0.06 17.57
N PRO A 15 1.30 -0.81 18.13
CA PRO A 15 0.45 -0.47 19.25
C PRO A 15 1.21 -0.02 20.50
N THR A 16 2.37 -0.61 20.79
CA THR A 16 3.14 -0.27 22.00
C THR A 16 3.67 1.17 21.98
N ILE A 17 4.06 1.69 20.81
CA ILE A 17 4.47 3.08 20.62
C ILE A 17 3.26 4.01 20.84
N VAL A 18 2.13 3.69 20.19
CA VAL A 18 0.90 4.49 20.29
C VAL A 18 0.39 4.57 21.72
N GLU A 19 0.36 3.44 22.43
CA GLU A 19 -0.08 3.39 23.83
C GLU A 19 0.85 4.19 24.74
N SER A 20 2.16 4.13 24.51
CA SER A 20 3.14 4.94 25.25
C SER A 20 2.94 6.44 25.03
N MET A 21 2.72 6.87 23.78
CA MET A 21 2.42 8.27 23.44
C MET A 21 1.06 8.73 24.03
N LEU A 22 0.04 7.86 24.04
CA LEU A 22 -1.25 8.15 24.66
C LEU A 22 -1.11 8.37 26.18
N GLN A 23 -0.29 7.56 26.86
CA GLN A 23 -0.02 7.73 28.30
C GLN A 23 0.68 9.07 28.60
N ARG A 24 1.56 9.54 27.71
CA ARG A 24 2.22 10.85 27.81
C ARG A 24 1.32 12.03 27.38
N GLY A 25 0.09 11.78 26.92
CA GLY A 25 -0.83 12.82 26.49
C GLY A 25 -0.50 13.44 25.11
N GLU A 26 0.35 12.79 24.31
CA GLU A 26 0.85 13.33 23.04
C GLU A 26 -0.12 13.14 21.87
N LEU A 27 -1.14 12.28 22.03
CA LEU A 27 -2.11 11.92 20.98
C LEU A 27 -3.55 12.30 21.36
N PRO A 28 -3.88 13.60 21.54
CA PRO A 28 -5.18 14.04 22.07
C PRO A 28 -6.37 13.63 21.18
N ASN A 29 -6.20 13.64 19.86
CA ASN A 29 -7.24 13.22 18.92
C ASN A 29 -7.54 11.73 19.01
N LEU A 30 -6.51 10.90 19.12
CA LEU A 30 -6.67 9.45 19.26
C LEU A 30 -7.23 9.09 20.63
N ALA A 31 -6.81 9.79 21.69
CA ALA A 31 -7.38 9.66 23.02
C ALA A 31 -8.89 9.93 23.03
N ARG A 32 -9.32 11.01 22.36
CA ARG A 32 -10.75 11.33 22.19
C ARG A 32 -11.52 10.24 21.44
N ILE A 33 -10.97 9.72 20.33
CA ILE A 33 -11.60 8.62 19.57
C ILE A 33 -11.75 7.37 20.44
N ARG A 34 -10.70 7.02 21.20
CA ARG A 34 -10.71 5.89 22.13
C ARG A 34 -11.78 6.05 23.22
N GLN A 35 -11.96 7.24 23.77
CA GLN A 35 -12.98 7.52 24.81
C GLN A 35 -14.41 7.47 24.25
N MET A 36 -14.61 7.90 23.00
CA MET A 36 -15.93 7.91 22.35
C MET A 36 -16.36 6.54 21.80
N GLY A 37 -15.47 5.55 21.76
CA GLY A 37 -15.70 4.27 21.11
C GLY A 37 -14.93 3.14 21.77
N SER A 38 -14.28 2.30 20.96
CA SER A 38 -13.52 1.15 21.43
C SER A 38 -12.10 1.16 20.87
N TYR A 39 -11.18 0.61 21.64
CA TYR A 39 -9.79 0.42 21.27
C TYR A 39 -9.37 -1.00 21.63
N SER A 40 -8.78 -1.72 20.67
CA SER A 40 -8.35 -3.09 20.84
C SER A 40 -7.12 -3.37 20.00
N ARG A 41 -6.20 -4.18 20.52
CA ARG A 41 -5.09 -4.71 19.73
C ARG A 41 -5.61 -5.73 18.72
N LEU A 42 -5.21 -5.58 17.47
CA LEU A 42 -5.48 -6.56 16.41
C LEU A 42 -4.24 -7.40 16.15
N LYS A 43 -4.44 -8.69 15.85
CA LYS A 43 -3.36 -9.53 15.35
C LYS A 43 -3.12 -9.20 13.88
N THR A 44 -1.86 -9.14 13.50
CA THR A 44 -1.45 -9.02 12.09
C THR A 44 -1.48 -10.38 11.39
N THR A 45 -1.31 -10.38 10.06
CA THR A 45 -1.15 -11.58 9.25
C THR A 45 0.21 -12.25 9.47
N TYR A 46 0.34 -13.49 9.01
CA TYR A 46 1.64 -14.16 8.90
C TYR A 46 1.94 -14.48 7.43
N PRO A 47 2.98 -13.91 6.82
CA PRO A 47 3.95 -12.98 7.41
C PRO A 47 3.37 -11.56 7.64
N ALA A 48 4.00 -10.83 8.56
CA ALA A 48 3.61 -9.48 8.95
C ALA A 48 4.16 -8.42 7.97
N GLN A 49 3.80 -8.56 6.70
CA GLN A 49 4.22 -7.69 5.61
C GLN A 49 3.05 -6.84 5.13
N THR A 50 3.32 -5.58 4.77
CA THR A 50 2.35 -4.64 4.17
C THR A 50 1.44 -5.32 3.13
N PRO A 51 1.97 -5.93 2.04
CA PRO A 51 1.11 -6.44 0.97
C PRO A 51 0.22 -7.60 1.41
N VAL A 52 0.66 -8.36 2.41
CA VAL A 52 -0.07 -9.48 2.98
C VAL A 52 -1.21 -8.97 3.86
N ALA A 53 -0.90 -8.08 4.80
CA ALA A 53 -1.88 -7.51 5.73
C ALA A 53 -2.97 -6.72 4.99
N TRP A 54 -2.60 -5.90 4.01
CA TRP A 54 -3.56 -5.10 3.24
C TRP A 54 -4.41 -5.93 2.28
N SER A 55 -3.86 -7.01 1.71
CA SER A 55 -4.65 -7.96 0.92
C SER A 55 -5.66 -8.72 1.78
N SER A 56 -5.27 -9.12 3.00
CA SER A 56 -6.18 -9.72 3.97
C SER A 56 -7.25 -8.74 4.44
N PHE A 57 -6.90 -7.48 4.72
CA PHE A 57 -7.86 -6.41 5.05
C PHE A 57 -8.88 -6.19 3.93
N ALA A 58 -8.41 -6.13 2.68
CA ALA A 58 -9.28 -5.89 1.54
C ALA A 58 -10.29 -7.02 1.33
N THR A 59 -9.85 -8.28 1.46
CA THR A 59 -10.61 -9.46 1.02
C THR A 59 -11.26 -10.25 2.15
N GLY A 60 -10.84 -10.05 3.39
CA GLY A 60 -11.19 -10.91 4.53
C GLY A 60 -10.58 -12.32 4.46
N MET A 61 -9.71 -12.59 3.49
CA MET A 61 -9.05 -13.89 3.31
C MET A 61 -7.70 -13.90 4.02
N ASN A 62 -7.20 -15.10 4.35
CA ASN A 62 -5.81 -15.26 4.78
C ASN A 62 -4.85 -15.30 3.56
N PRO A 63 -3.52 -15.35 3.77
CA PRO A 63 -2.54 -15.36 2.68
C PRO A 63 -2.71 -16.50 1.68
N GLY A 64 -3.10 -17.69 2.14
CA GLY A 64 -3.42 -18.82 1.26
C GLY A 64 -4.64 -18.56 0.35
N GLY A 65 -5.58 -17.72 0.79
CA GLY A 65 -6.77 -17.37 0.04
C GLY A 65 -6.53 -16.26 -1.01
N HIS A 66 -5.87 -15.17 -0.63
CA HIS A 66 -5.60 -14.06 -1.55
C HIS A 66 -4.29 -14.22 -2.35
N GLY A 67 -3.42 -15.17 -1.98
CA GLY A 67 -2.23 -15.55 -2.75
C GLY A 67 -1.03 -14.59 -2.65
N ILE A 68 -1.08 -13.61 -1.74
CA ILE A 68 0.00 -12.64 -1.54
C ILE A 68 0.74 -13.00 -0.27
N PHE A 69 2.05 -13.21 -0.38
CA PHE A 69 2.90 -13.68 0.73
C PHE A 69 4.06 -12.75 1.04
N ASP A 70 4.46 -11.88 0.10
CA ASP A 70 5.54 -10.92 0.25
C ASP A 70 5.39 -9.84 -0.85
N PHE A 71 6.31 -8.89 -0.93
CA PHE A 71 6.50 -8.00 -2.08
C PHE A 71 7.12 -8.72 -3.28
N ILE A 72 7.83 -9.82 -3.02
CA ILE A 72 8.49 -10.65 -4.03
C ILE A 72 7.77 -11.99 -4.10
N SER A 73 7.43 -12.39 -5.31
CA SER A 73 6.94 -13.72 -5.63
C SER A 73 8.01 -14.47 -6.42
N ARG A 74 7.75 -15.75 -6.68
CA ARG A 74 8.65 -16.58 -7.46
C ARG A 74 7.87 -17.24 -8.57
N ASP A 75 8.37 -17.12 -9.79
CA ASP A 75 7.85 -17.87 -10.92
C ASP A 75 8.01 -19.39 -10.63
N PRO A 76 6.93 -20.19 -10.64
CA PRO A 76 7.01 -21.61 -10.33
C PRO A 76 7.72 -22.44 -11.41
N ALA A 77 7.79 -21.96 -12.66
CA ALA A 77 8.46 -22.63 -13.76
C ALA A 77 9.95 -22.29 -13.81
N THR A 78 10.32 -21.01 -13.62
CA THR A 78 11.71 -20.55 -13.77
C THR A 78 12.44 -20.35 -12.46
N TYR A 79 11.71 -20.31 -11.33
CA TYR A 79 12.23 -20.06 -9.99
C TYR A 79 12.86 -18.66 -9.81
N LEU A 80 12.72 -17.77 -10.80
CA LEU A 80 13.21 -16.41 -10.72
C LEU A 80 12.29 -15.52 -9.86
N PRO A 81 12.84 -14.49 -9.20
CA PRO A 81 12.04 -13.48 -8.50
C PRO A 81 11.12 -12.71 -9.47
N ASP A 82 9.90 -12.41 -9.02
CA ASP A 82 8.95 -11.54 -9.72
C ASP A 82 8.22 -10.61 -8.72
N ALA A 83 7.62 -9.54 -9.21
CA ALA A 83 6.84 -8.63 -8.39
C ALA A 83 5.53 -9.29 -7.94
N ALA A 84 5.33 -9.41 -6.63
CA ALA A 84 4.16 -10.12 -6.09
C ALA A 84 2.85 -9.36 -6.22
N LEU A 85 2.87 -8.04 -6.41
CA LEU A 85 1.66 -7.21 -6.35
C LEU A 85 0.98 -7.12 -7.71
N SER A 86 1.77 -6.89 -8.75
CA SER A 86 1.30 -6.72 -10.10
C SER A 86 2.34 -7.19 -11.10
N HIS A 87 1.90 -7.81 -12.18
CA HIS A 87 2.75 -8.24 -13.29
C HIS A 87 2.25 -7.65 -14.61
N PHE A 88 3.15 -7.46 -15.57
CA PHE A 88 2.82 -7.02 -16.93
C PHE A 88 2.69 -8.24 -17.84
N ASP A 89 1.46 -8.64 -18.11
CA ASP A 89 1.20 -9.74 -19.04
C ASP A 89 1.54 -9.30 -20.47
N ARG A 90 2.40 -10.09 -21.13
CA ARG A 90 2.81 -9.86 -22.52
C ARG A 90 1.85 -10.61 -23.43
N PRO A 91 1.00 -9.91 -24.19
CA PRO A 91 0.04 -10.59 -25.04
C PRO A 91 0.74 -11.43 -26.11
N LYS A 92 0.17 -12.61 -26.42
CA LYS A 92 0.65 -13.48 -27.50
C LYS A 92 0.51 -12.83 -28.88
N ASN A 93 -0.37 -11.83 -29.00
CA ASN A 93 -0.59 -11.06 -30.21
C ASN A 93 0.32 -9.81 -30.20
N LEU A 94 1.16 -9.66 -31.22
CA LEU A 94 2.05 -8.52 -31.43
C LEU A 94 1.32 -7.16 -31.50
N PHE A 95 0.02 -7.14 -31.79
CA PHE A 95 -0.79 -5.92 -31.89
C PHE A 95 -1.52 -5.53 -30.61
N ALA A 96 -1.47 -6.37 -29.56
CA ALA A 96 -2.13 -6.08 -28.30
C ALA A 96 -1.20 -5.32 -27.35
N ALA A 97 -1.74 -4.37 -26.61
CA ALA A 97 -1.00 -3.64 -25.58
C ALA A 97 -0.74 -4.55 -24.36
N PRO A 98 0.40 -4.39 -23.65
CA PRO A 98 0.64 -5.08 -22.39
C PRO A 98 -0.44 -4.71 -21.36
N GLN A 99 -0.88 -5.69 -20.59
CA GLN A 99 -1.88 -5.50 -19.55
C GLN A 99 -1.23 -5.67 -18.18
N VAL A 100 -1.52 -4.76 -17.24
CA VAL A 100 -1.14 -4.98 -15.85
C VAL A 100 -2.20 -5.83 -15.16
N VAL A 101 -1.75 -6.89 -14.51
CA VAL A 101 -2.59 -7.80 -13.73
C VAL A 101 -2.24 -7.65 -12.26
N ASN A 102 -3.25 -7.38 -11.42
CA ASN A 102 -3.12 -7.45 -9.97
C ASN A 102 -3.09 -8.92 -9.56
N GLN A 103 -2.07 -9.35 -8.82
CA GLN A 103 -1.93 -10.75 -8.40
C GLN A 103 -2.81 -11.11 -7.19
N ARG A 104 -3.36 -10.11 -6.49
CA ARG A 104 -4.23 -10.34 -5.33
C ARG A 104 -5.52 -11.02 -5.77
N LYS A 105 -5.74 -12.24 -5.28
CA LYS A 105 -6.97 -13.00 -5.46
C LYS A 105 -8.03 -12.58 -4.45
N GLY A 106 -9.26 -13.01 -4.71
CA GLY A 106 -10.40 -12.76 -3.84
C GLY A 106 -11.09 -11.41 -4.12
N LYS A 107 -12.33 -11.33 -3.67
CA LYS A 107 -13.18 -10.17 -3.88
C LYS A 107 -12.99 -9.18 -2.74
N PRO A 108 -12.49 -7.96 -2.99
CA PRO A 108 -12.35 -6.97 -1.94
C PRO A 108 -13.72 -6.43 -1.50
N PHE A 109 -13.83 -5.99 -0.25
CA PHE A 109 -15.12 -5.60 0.33
C PHE A 109 -15.77 -4.41 -0.39
N TRP A 110 -14.99 -3.49 -0.98
CA TRP A 110 -15.54 -2.37 -1.77
C TRP A 110 -16.26 -2.82 -3.06
N GLN A 111 -15.88 -3.95 -3.65
CA GLN A 111 -16.66 -4.54 -4.76
C GLN A 111 -17.98 -5.13 -4.25
N THR A 112 -17.99 -5.74 -3.06
CA THR A 112 -19.23 -6.19 -2.42
C THR A 112 -20.17 -5.03 -2.10
N LEU A 113 -19.64 -3.91 -1.60
CA LEU A 113 -20.40 -2.67 -1.40
C LEU A 113 -20.97 -2.15 -2.72
N SER A 114 -20.16 -2.14 -3.78
CA SER A 114 -20.58 -1.68 -5.12
C SER A 114 -21.73 -2.51 -5.69
N GLN A 115 -21.65 -3.84 -5.58
CA GLN A 115 -22.73 -4.74 -6.01
C GLN A 115 -24.02 -4.56 -5.18
N SER A 116 -23.89 -4.07 -3.95
CA SER A 116 -25.03 -3.73 -3.09
C SER A 116 -25.51 -2.28 -3.28
N GLY A 117 -25.01 -1.57 -4.30
CA GLY A 117 -25.38 -0.19 -4.59
C GLY A 117 -24.80 0.86 -3.62
N VAL A 118 -23.84 0.47 -2.76
CA VAL A 118 -23.23 1.38 -1.78
C VAL A 118 -21.99 2.06 -2.40
N PRO A 119 -22.02 3.38 -2.63
CA PRO A 119 -20.90 4.08 -3.25
C PRO A 119 -19.71 4.18 -2.28
N SER A 120 -18.50 3.98 -2.79
CA SER A 120 -17.26 3.98 -1.99
C SER A 120 -16.17 4.85 -2.62
N VAL A 121 -15.29 5.40 -1.78
CA VAL A 121 -14.08 6.11 -2.22
C VAL A 121 -12.88 5.46 -1.55
N VAL A 122 -11.95 4.93 -2.34
CA VAL A 122 -10.73 4.27 -1.85
C VAL A 122 -9.52 5.09 -2.27
N LEU A 123 -8.73 5.54 -1.31
CA LEU A 123 -7.57 6.39 -1.55
C LEU A 123 -6.30 5.71 -1.07
N ARG A 124 -5.39 5.42 -2.01
CA ARG A 124 -4.05 4.91 -1.75
C ARG A 124 -3.98 3.64 -0.90
N CYS A 125 -5.00 2.77 -0.95
CA CYS A 125 -4.93 1.45 -0.33
C CYS A 125 -3.87 0.60 -1.04
N PRO A 126 -2.93 -0.06 -0.33
CA PRO A 126 -1.96 -0.96 -0.96
C PRO A 126 -2.59 -2.12 -1.72
N CYS A 127 -1.87 -2.67 -2.71
CA CYS A 127 -2.26 -3.85 -3.48
C CYS A 127 -3.55 -3.69 -4.31
N THR A 128 -3.79 -2.48 -4.82
CA THR A 128 -4.96 -2.16 -5.64
C THR A 128 -4.58 -1.63 -7.02
N PHE A 129 -3.45 -2.06 -7.59
CA PHE A 129 -3.06 -1.70 -8.96
C PHE A 129 -3.17 -2.90 -9.92
N PRO A 130 -3.84 -2.76 -11.09
CA PRO A 130 -4.67 -1.62 -11.48
C PRO A 130 -5.86 -1.39 -10.51
N PRO A 131 -6.43 -0.17 -10.47
CA PRO A 131 -7.58 0.11 -9.62
C PRO A 131 -8.73 -0.87 -9.86
N ASP A 132 -9.33 -1.38 -8.78
CA ASP A 132 -10.52 -2.22 -8.89
C ASP A 132 -11.71 -1.40 -9.41
N GLU A 133 -12.57 -2.03 -10.22
CA GLU A 133 -13.86 -1.45 -10.57
C GLU A 133 -14.77 -1.39 -9.35
N LEU A 134 -15.37 -0.21 -9.11
CA LEU A 134 -16.29 0.01 -8.00
C LEU A 134 -17.26 1.16 -8.30
N ASN A 135 -18.43 1.14 -7.65
CA ASN A 135 -19.37 2.25 -7.66
C ASN A 135 -18.77 3.43 -6.87
N GLY A 136 -18.02 4.30 -7.54
CA GLY A 136 -17.38 5.45 -6.90
C GLY A 136 -16.03 5.81 -7.51
N ARG A 137 -15.01 5.95 -6.66
CA ARG A 137 -13.66 6.39 -7.07
C ARG A 137 -12.57 5.59 -6.36
N MET A 138 -11.50 5.26 -7.10
CA MET A 138 -10.30 4.65 -6.53
C MET A 138 -9.05 5.37 -7.03
N ILE A 139 -8.11 5.61 -6.12
CA ILE A 139 -6.72 5.92 -6.41
C ILE A 139 -5.90 4.80 -5.78
N SER A 140 -5.13 4.06 -6.58
CA SER A 140 -4.33 2.93 -6.10
C SER A 140 -3.20 3.37 -5.16
N GLY A 141 -2.82 2.48 -4.23
CA GLY A 141 -1.72 2.69 -3.29
C GLY A 141 -0.41 2.05 -3.72
N VAL A 142 0.33 1.51 -2.75
CA VAL A 142 1.60 0.80 -2.98
C VAL A 142 1.44 -0.30 -4.04
N GLY A 143 2.39 -0.37 -4.97
CA GLY A 143 2.41 -1.30 -6.11
C GLY A 143 2.09 -0.65 -7.46
N VAL A 144 1.78 0.65 -7.50
CA VAL A 144 1.66 1.41 -8.75
C VAL A 144 3.05 1.64 -9.35
N PRO A 145 3.34 1.17 -10.57
CA PRO A 145 4.61 1.41 -11.25
C PRO A 145 4.74 2.87 -11.70
N ASP A 146 5.97 3.34 -11.88
CA ASP A 146 6.24 4.64 -12.50
C ASP A 146 5.91 4.64 -14.01
N LEU A 147 6.00 5.80 -14.67
CA LEU A 147 5.75 5.93 -16.12
C LEU A 147 6.64 5.02 -16.98
N ARG A 148 7.73 4.49 -16.43
CA ARG A 148 8.68 3.59 -17.11
C ARG A 148 8.44 2.12 -16.76
N GLY A 149 7.41 1.82 -15.95
CA GLY A 149 7.08 0.46 -15.51
C GLY A 149 7.90 -0.04 -14.32
N SER A 150 8.71 0.81 -13.69
CA SER A 150 9.57 0.43 -12.54
C SER A 150 8.85 0.59 -11.20
N GLN A 151 9.24 -0.21 -10.21
CA GLN A 151 8.69 -0.18 -8.85
C GLN A 151 9.35 0.93 -8.03
N ASN A 152 9.02 2.20 -8.35
CA ASN A 152 9.56 3.42 -7.77
C ASN A 152 11.10 3.59 -7.89
N LYS A 153 11.53 4.85 -7.93
CA LYS A 153 12.94 5.23 -7.83
C LYS A 153 13.13 5.94 -6.50
N GLY A 154 13.84 5.33 -5.55
CA GLY A 154 14.13 5.98 -4.27
C GLY A 154 14.93 7.27 -4.49
N THR A 155 14.71 8.30 -3.69
CA THR A 155 15.53 9.53 -3.73
C THR A 155 16.33 9.63 -2.44
N PHE A 156 17.66 9.60 -2.57
CA PHE A 156 18.61 9.75 -1.48
C PHE A 156 19.13 11.19 -1.46
N TYR A 157 18.77 11.92 -0.41
CA TYR A 157 19.23 13.29 -0.21
C TYR A 157 20.46 13.29 0.68
N THR A 158 21.54 13.94 0.24
CA THR A 158 22.83 13.91 0.95
C THR A 158 23.59 15.21 0.79
N GLN A 159 24.42 15.57 1.78
CA GLN A 159 25.39 16.67 1.65
C GLN A 159 26.77 16.17 1.19
N ASP A 160 26.98 14.85 1.18
CA ASP A 160 28.21 14.26 0.67
C ASP A 160 28.28 14.42 -0.85
N LYS A 161 29.22 15.24 -1.32
CA LYS A 161 29.44 15.48 -2.75
C LYS A 161 30.03 14.26 -3.48
N ASN A 162 30.54 13.29 -2.73
CA ASN A 162 31.10 12.06 -3.29
C ASN A 162 30.08 10.92 -3.34
N ALA A 163 28.88 11.10 -2.78
CA ALA A 163 27.84 10.09 -2.82
C ALA A 163 27.40 9.85 -4.27
N GLN A 164 27.32 8.58 -4.65
CA GLN A 164 26.83 8.13 -5.94
C GLN A 164 25.71 7.12 -5.73
N ALA A 165 24.82 6.98 -6.72
CA ALA A 165 23.81 5.93 -6.68
C ALA A 165 24.51 4.56 -6.68
N GLY A 166 24.20 3.72 -5.70
CA GLY A 166 24.66 2.34 -5.61
C GLY A 166 23.77 1.38 -6.40
N GLU A 167 22.48 1.66 -6.48
CA GLU A 167 21.53 0.88 -7.28
C GLU A 167 20.70 1.80 -8.21
N SER A 168 19.38 1.78 -8.03
CA SER A 168 18.42 2.50 -8.87
C SER A 168 18.01 3.83 -8.28
N GLU A 169 18.50 4.25 -7.13
CA GLU A 169 18.11 5.51 -6.48
C GLU A 169 18.55 6.77 -7.27
N GLN A 170 17.88 7.89 -7.03
CA GLN A 170 18.36 9.22 -7.38
C GLN A 170 19.13 9.79 -6.20
N VAL A 171 20.40 10.16 -6.39
CA VAL A 171 21.14 10.92 -5.39
C VAL A 171 20.98 12.41 -5.68
N VAL A 172 20.44 13.14 -4.70
CA VAL A 172 20.28 14.59 -4.76
C VAL A 172 21.22 15.22 -3.73
N THR A 173 22.26 15.89 -4.22
CA THR A 173 23.20 16.61 -3.36
C THR A 173 22.58 17.93 -2.91
N LEU A 174 22.44 18.09 -1.59
CA LEU A 174 21.95 19.31 -0.96
C LEU A 174 23.11 20.31 -0.78
N GLY A 175 22.84 21.59 -1.03
CA GLY A 175 23.77 22.67 -0.70
C GLY A 175 23.96 22.81 0.83
N ALA A 176 25.08 23.40 1.24
CA ALA A 176 25.29 23.73 2.65
C ALA A 176 24.31 24.83 3.09
N GLY A 177 23.42 24.52 4.03
CA GLY A 177 22.45 25.45 4.59
C GLY A 177 21.42 24.73 5.46
N ASN A 178 20.91 25.39 6.51
CA ASN A 178 19.96 24.82 7.48
C ASN A 178 18.48 24.93 7.06
N ASN A 179 18.19 25.50 5.88
CA ASN A 179 16.81 25.77 5.46
C ASN A 179 16.39 24.83 4.32
N LEU A 180 15.77 23.70 4.70
CA LEU A 180 15.01 22.85 3.77
C LEU A 180 13.54 23.22 3.87
N SER A 181 13.02 23.93 2.87
CA SER A 181 11.58 24.12 2.71
C SER A 181 11.01 22.96 1.89
N THR A 182 10.21 22.11 2.51
CA THR A 182 9.42 21.10 1.78
C THR A 182 8.04 21.68 1.51
N HIS A 183 7.56 21.59 0.28
CA HIS A 183 6.17 21.81 -0.05
C HIS A 183 5.52 20.43 -0.09
N VAL A 184 4.88 20.04 1.02
CA VAL A 184 3.99 18.87 1.05
C VAL A 184 2.57 19.36 0.84
#